data_AF-A0A8T3XMK8-F1
#
_entry.id   AF-A0A8T3XMK8-F1
#
_cell.length_a   1.000
_cell.length_b   1.000
_cell.length_c   1.000
_cell.angle_alpha   90.00
_cell.angle_beta   90.00
_cell.angle_gamma   90.00
#
_symmetry.space_group_name_H-M   'P 1'
#
loop_
_entity.id
_entity.type
_entity.pdbx_description
1 polymer ?
#
loop_
_entity_poly.entity_id
_entity_poly.type
_entity_poly.pdbx_seq_one_letter_code
_entity_poly.pdbx_strand_id
1 'polypeptide(L)'
;GIAYIMFYAGQWGGGDSKMLMGLGAMIGIDVGALSTQFLSGFIINALFVGAVYGLFWSFYLVLKNRKKFWAGFTKALSEKNAVKTKKLLLVSLVLFFALFLIANSYYAKIFVLSLAFLALSTFYLWVFVRTVEKTCMHRLVEPSKLTEGDWIVKDVHVWGKYITGPKDLGISKSQIRKLTELYEKGKVKKILIKEGIPFVPSFLIAFVITWTFGNPLILLV
;
A
#
# COMPACT_ATOMS: atom_id res chain seq x y z
N GLY A 1 10.46 -17.36 -1.20
CA GLY A 1 11.54 -16.35 -1.01
C GLY A 1 11.00 -14.95 -0.85
N ILE A 2 10.60 -14.31 -1.97
CA ILE A 2 10.20 -12.88 -2.01
C ILE A 2 9.07 -12.55 -1.01
N ALA A 3 7.99 -13.33 -0.97
CA ALA A 3 6.86 -13.08 -0.07
C ALA A 3 7.23 -13.11 1.43
N TYR A 4 8.24 -13.90 1.79
CA TYR A 4 8.76 -13.96 3.17
C TYR A 4 9.52 -12.67 3.50
N ILE A 5 10.40 -12.22 2.61
CA ILE A 5 11.13 -10.95 2.78
C ILE A 5 10.15 -9.78 2.88
N MET A 6 9.15 -9.73 2.00
CA MET A 6 8.14 -8.66 2.02
C MET A 6 7.28 -8.66 3.28
N PHE A 7 7.02 -9.84 3.88
CA PHE A 7 6.34 -9.96 5.16
C PHE A 7 7.17 -9.35 6.30
N TYR A 8 8.45 -9.73 6.42
CA TYR A 8 9.33 -9.18 7.47
C TYR A 8 9.69 -7.71 7.23
N ALA A 9 9.65 -7.24 5.98
CA ALA A 9 9.77 -5.82 5.65
C ALA A 9 8.49 -5.02 5.99
N GLY A 10 7.41 -5.68 6.42
CA GLY A 10 6.13 -5.05 6.72
C GLY A 10 5.43 -4.47 5.49
N GLN A 11 5.84 -4.84 4.28
CA GLN A 11 5.20 -4.37 3.06
C GLN A 11 3.84 -5.02 2.87
N TRP A 12 3.72 -6.30 3.23
CA TRP A 12 2.54 -7.12 2.98
C TRP A 12 1.99 -7.73 4.26
N GLY A 13 0.67 -7.89 4.33
CA GLY A 13 -0.01 -8.51 5.46
C GLY A 13 0.21 -10.03 5.49
N GLY A 14 0.02 -10.63 6.67
CA GLY A 14 0.22 -12.08 6.85
C GLY A 14 -0.64 -12.95 5.92
N GLY A 15 -1.85 -12.50 5.57
CA GLY A 15 -2.71 -13.17 4.60
C GLY A 15 -2.14 -13.15 3.18
N ASP A 16 -1.77 -11.97 2.69
CA ASP A 16 -1.23 -11.76 1.34
C ASP A 16 0.08 -12.52 1.14
N SER A 17 0.96 -12.49 2.14
CA SER A 17 2.23 -13.22 2.11
C SER A 17 2.04 -14.74 2.09
N LYS A 18 1.13 -15.29 2.89
CA LYS A 18 0.83 -16.74 2.88
C LYS A 18 0.24 -17.18 1.54
N MET A 19 -0.65 -16.38 0.96
CA MET A 19 -1.23 -16.66 -0.35
C MET A 19 -0.14 -16.72 -1.43
N LEU A 20 0.76 -15.74 -1.46
CA LEU A 20 1.87 -15.76 -2.41
C LEU A 20 2.86 -16.91 -2.18
N MET A 21 3.11 -17.29 -0.93
CA MET A 21 3.94 -18.47 -0.65
C MET A 21 3.28 -19.73 -1.21
N GLY A 22 1.97 -19.89 -1.01
CA GLY A 22 1.20 -21.02 -1.54
C GLY A 22 1.17 -21.04 -3.07
N LEU A 23 0.89 -19.89 -3.69
CA LEU A 23 0.90 -19.77 -5.16
C LEU A 23 2.30 -20.01 -5.73
N GLY A 24 3.35 -19.45 -5.11
CA GLY A 24 4.73 -19.68 -5.55
C GLY A 24 5.15 -21.15 -5.44
N ALA A 25 4.72 -21.86 -4.38
CA ALA A 25 4.97 -23.29 -4.23
C ALA A 25 4.21 -24.14 -5.25
N MET A 26 2.98 -23.74 -5.60
CA MET A 26 2.15 -24.44 -6.59
C MET A 26 2.66 -24.22 -8.02
N ILE A 27 3.02 -22.99 -8.38
CA ILE A 27 3.50 -22.64 -9.72
C ILE A 27 4.90 -23.20 -9.96
N GLY A 28 5.77 -23.16 -8.94
CA GLY A 28 7.16 -23.59 -9.06
C GLY A 28 8.03 -22.62 -9.87
N ILE A 29 9.27 -23.02 -10.11
CA ILE A 29 10.23 -22.30 -10.96
C ILE A 29 10.66 -23.25 -12.08
N ASP A 30 10.28 -22.94 -13.32
CA ASP A 30 10.86 -23.60 -14.48
C ASP A 30 12.16 -22.88 -14.89
N VAL A 31 13.29 -23.55 -14.64
CA VAL A 31 14.64 -22.99 -14.85
C VAL A 31 14.99 -22.94 -16.35
N GLY A 32 14.27 -23.66 -17.22
CA GLY A 32 14.58 -23.79 -18.65
C GLY A 32 13.95 -22.73 -19.56
N ALA A 33 12.93 -22.01 -19.10
CA ALA A 33 12.09 -21.18 -19.98
C ALA A 33 11.90 -19.74 -19.46
N LEU A 34 12.98 -18.96 -19.43
CA LEU A 34 13.02 -17.55 -18.95
C LEU A 34 11.98 -16.61 -19.61
N SER A 35 11.51 -16.90 -20.83
CA SER A 35 10.51 -16.08 -21.54
C SER A 35 9.05 -16.50 -21.31
N THR A 36 8.79 -17.67 -20.72
CA THR A 36 7.43 -18.21 -20.49
C THR A 36 7.13 -18.50 -19.02
N GLN A 37 7.99 -18.02 -18.11
CA GLN A 37 7.82 -18.20 -16.66
C GLN A 37 6.51 -17.56 -16.19
N PHE A 38 5.49 -18.40 -16.05
CA PHE A 38 4.18 -18.03 -15.50
C PHE A 38 4.34 -17.25 -14.18
N LEU A 39 5.29 -17.62 -13.33
CA LEU A 39 5.56 -16.94 -12.06
C LEU A 39 6.00 -15.48 -12.24
N SER A 40 6.89 -15.19 -13.19
CA SER A 40 7.38 -13.81 -13.42
C SER A 40 6.29 -12.95 -14.04
N GLY A 41 5.56 -13.48 -15.03
CA GLY A 41 4.38 -12.84 -15.59
C GLY A 41 3.32 -12.56 -14.52
N PHE A 42 3.07 -13.53 -13.64
CA PHE A 42 2.15 -13.37 -12.53
C PHE A 42 2.58 -12.29 -11.55
N ILE A 43 3.85 -12.24 -11.14
CA ILE A 43 4.33 -11.20 -10.23
C ILE A 43 4.19 -9.81 -10.86
N ILE A 44 4.58 -9.66 -12.13
CA ILE A 44 4.46 -8.40 -12.88
C ILE A 44 2.99 -7.97 -12.99
N ASN A 45 2.11 -8.88 -13.41
CA ASN A 45 0.68 -8.62 -13.49
C ASN A 45 0.08 -8.31 -12.12
N ALA A 46 0.50 -9.00 -11.06
CA ALA A 46 0.06 -8.77 -9.69
C ALA A 46 0.47 -7.39 -9.17
N LEU A 47 1.65 -6.90 -9.52
CA LEU A 47 2.08 -5.55 -9.20
C LEU A 47 1.23 -4.51 -9.93
N PHE A 48 0.99 -4.70 -11.23
CA PHE A 48 0.21 -3.75 -12.04
C PHE A 48 -1.26 -3.72 -11.62
N VAL A 49 -1.91 -4.89 -11.58
CA VAL A 49 -3.29 -5.06 -11.14
C VAL A 49 -3.45 -4.63 -9.68
N GLY A 50 -2.48 -4.98 -8.82
CA GLY A 50 -2.46 -4.56 -7.41
C GLY A 50 -2.39 -3.05 -7.25
N ALA A 51 -1.58 -2.36 -8.05
CA ALA A 51 -1.52 -0.89 -8.05
C ALA A 51 -2.86 -0.28 -8.49
N VAL A 52 -3.44 -0.76 -9.61
CA VAL A 52 -4.73 -0.29 -10.12
C VAL A 52 -5.85 -0.55 -9.11
N TYR A 53 -5.95 -1.77 -8.59
CA TYR A 53 -6.94 -2.17 -7.58
C TYR A 53 -6.78 -1.37 -6.28
N GLY A 54 -5.55 -1.20 -5.81
CA GLY A 54 -5.24 -0.42 -4.60
C GLY A 54 -5.68 1.04 -4.73
N LEU A 55 -5.50 1.65 -5.92
CA LEU A 55 -6.00 2.99 -6.20
C LEU A 55 -7.54 3.03 -6.21
N PHE A 56 -8.21 2.11 -6.90
CA PHE A 56 -9.67 2.05 -6.91
C PHE A 56 -10.26 1.87 -5.50
N TRP A 57 -9.69 0.96 -4.71
CA TRP A 57 -10.10 0.75 -3.32
C TRP A 57 -9.85 1.98 -2.46
N SER A 58 -8.72 2.67 -2.67
CA SER A 58 -8.43 3.93 -1.98
C SER A 58 -9.47 5.00 -2.31
N PHE A 59 -9.88 5.13 -3.59
CA PHE A 59 -10.97 6.03 -3.97
C PHE A 59 -12.29 5.66 -3.30
N TYR A 60 -12.63 4.37 -3.27
CA TYR A 60 -13.81 3.89 -2.55
C TYR A 60 -13.78 4.27 -1.06
N LEU A 61 -12.65 4.09 -0.38
CA LEU A 61 -12.47 4.49 1.02
C LEU A 61 -12.62 6.00 1.24
N VAL A 62 -12.13 6.81 0.30
CA VAL A 62 -12.31 8.28 0.32
C VAL A 62 -13.78 8.64 0.18
N LEU A 63 -14.50 8.04 -0.75
CA LEU A 63 -15.94 8.31 -0.92
C LEU A 63 -16.72 7.97 0.35
N LYS A 64 -16.40 6.84 1.00
CA LYS A 64 -17.01 6.42 2.27
C LYS A 64 -16.69 7.38 3.43
N ASN A 65 -15.50 7.98 3.46
CA ASN A 65 -15.03 8.84 4.56
C ASN A 65 -14.79 10.30 4.15
N ARG A 66 -15.52 10.81 3.15
CA ARG A 66 -15.20 12.06 2.43
C ARG A 66 -14.84 13.25 3.32
N LYS A 67 -15.63 13.50 4.38
CA LYS A 67 -15.44 14.65 5.28
C LYS A 67 -14.13 14.53 6.06
N LYS A 68 -13.87 13.33 6.60
CA LYS A 68 -12.66 13.02 7.37
C LYS A 68 -11.42 13.06 6.48
N PHE A 69 -11.54 12.54 5.25
CA PHE A 69 -10.46 12.58 4.26
C PHE A 69 -10.09 14.02 3.89
N TRP A 70 -11.05 14.85 3.48
CA TRP A 70 -10.77 16.23 3.06
C TRP A 70 -10.12 17.06 4.17
N ALA A 71 -10.60 16.94 5.42
CA ALA A 71 -9.97 17.58 6.57
C ALA A 71 -8.53 17.08 6.82
N GLY A 72 -8.28 15.79 6.60
CA GLY A 72 -6.93 15.22 6.70
C GLY A 72 -6.01 15.63 5.55
N PHE A 73 -6.54 15.74 4.33
CA PHE A 73 -5.80 16.05 3.12
C PHE A 73 -5.30 17.49 3.13
N THR A 74 -6.17 18.44 3.49
CA THR A 74 -5.77 19.85 3.65
C THR A 74 -4.72 20.01 4.75
N LYS A 75 -4.90 19.30 5.88
CA LYS A 75 -3.91 19.26 6.95
C LYS A 75 -2.57 18.67 6.46
N ALA A 76 -2.60 17.57 5.71
CA ALA A 76 -1.41 16.93 5.17
C ALA A 76 -0.63 17.84 4.21
N LEU A 77 -1.33 18.60 3.36
CA LEU A 77 -0.70 19.59 2.47
C LEU A 77 -0.04 20.76 3.22
N SER A 78 -0.55 21.09 4.42
CA SER A 78 0.02 22.14 5.29
C SER A 78 1.14 21.65 6.21
N GLU A 79 1.42 20.35 6.27
CA GLU A 79 2.52 19.81 7.09
C GLU A 79 3.87 20.37 6.61
N LYS A 80 4.78 20.67 7.55
CA LYS A 80 6.11 21.25 7.26
C LYS A 80 6.86 20.51 6.15
N ASN A 81 6.81 19.18 6.14
CA ASN A 81 7.49 18.36 5.12
C ASN A 81 6.82 18.51 3.75
N ALA A 82 5.49 18.49 3.68
CA ALA A 82 4.76 18.68 2.43
C ALA A 82 4.99 20.09 1.84
N VAL A 83 5.06 21.12 2.69
CA VAL A 83 5.40 22.48 2.25
C VAL A 83 6.81 22.57 1.68
N LYS A 84 7.80 21.92 2.30
CA LYS A 84 9.17 21.85 1.76
C LYS A 84 9.19 21.14 0.41
N THR A 85 8.53 19.98 0.30
CA THR A 85 8.43 19.24 -0.97
C THR A 85 7.69 20.03 -2.04
N LYS A 86 6.65 20.80 -1.69
CA LYS A 86 5.95 21.70 -2.61
C LYS A 86 6.86 22.81 -3.14
N LYS A 87 7.71 23.40 -2.29
CA LYS A 87 8.71 24.39 -2.72
C LYS A 87 9.73 23.76 -3.68
N LEU A 88 10.23 22.57 -3.37
CA LEU A 88 11.12 21.83 -4.25
C LEU A 88 10.45 21.50 -5.59
N LEU A 89 9.19 21.08 -5.56
CA LEU A 89 8.39 20.81 -6.74
C LEU A 89 8.24 22.07 -7.61
N LEU A 90 7.96 23.23 -7.01
CA LEU A 90 7.91 24.50 -7.75
C LEU A 90 9.24 24.83 -8.43
N VAL A 91 10.37 24.66 -7.73
CA VAL A 91 11.70 24.84 -8.35
C VAL A 91 11.90 23.87 -9.50
N SER A 92 11.54 22.60 -9.34
CA SER A 92 11.65 21.61 -10.42
C SER A 92 10.77 21.93 -11.62
N LEU A 93 9.57 22.47 -11.40
CA LEU A 93 8.66 22.90 -12.47
C LEU A 93 9.20 24.11 -13.23
N VAL A 94 9.83 25.07 -12.54
CA VAL A 94 10.53 26.19 -13.20
C VAL A 94 11.69 25.68 -14.06
N LEU A 95 12.46 24.71 -13.56
CA LEU A 95 13.53 24.08 -14.33
C LEU A 95 13.00 23.34 -15.57
N PHE A 96 11.93 22.55 -15.41
CA PHE A 96 11.29 21.88 -16.56
C PHE A 96 10.73 22.89 -17.56
N PHE A 97 10.16 24.00 -17.10
CA PHE A 97 9.68 25.05 -17.99
C PHE A 97 10.83 25.70 -18.76
N ALA A 98 11.95 26.01 -18.11
CA ALA A 98 13.15 26.52 -18.79
C ALA A 98 13.69 25.53 -19.84
N LEU A 99 13.78 24.24 -19.49
CA LEU A 99 14.19 23.18 -20.42
C LEU A 99 13.23 23.05 -21.61
N PHE A 100 11.93 23.20 -21.38
CA PHE A 100 10.91 23.20 -22.44
C PHE A 100 11.10 24.34 -23.44
N LEU A 101 11.51 25.53 -22.99
CA LEU A 101 11.78 26.68 -23.85
C LEU A 101 13.06 26.49 -24.70
N ILE A 102 14.09 25.84 -24.15
CA ILE A 102 15.37 25.58 -24.83
C ILE A 102 15.28 24.39 -25.80
N ALA A 103 14.35 23.46 -25.58
CA ALA A 103 14.20 22.27 -26.40
C ALA A 103 13.79 22.61 -27.85
N ASN A 104 14.64 22.27 -28.82
CA ASN A 104 14.38 22.52 -30.24
C ASN A 104 13.46 21.48 -30.90
N SER A 105 13.52 20.22 -30.43
CA SER A 105 12.73 19.13 -31.00
C SER A 105 11.35 19.02 -30.34
N TYR A 106 10.32 18.74 -31.14
CA TYR A 106 8.97 18.43 -30.66
C TYR A 106 8.95 17.27 -29.65
N TYR A 107 9.72 16.21 -29.91
CA TYR A 107 9.81 15.05 -29.02
C TYR A 107 10.41 15.41 -27.66
N ALA A 108 11.43 16.26 -27.64
CA ALA A 108 12.05 16.72 -26.40
C ALA A 108 11.06 17.55 -25.55
N LYS A 109 10.23 18.38 -26.20
CA LYS A 109 9.17 19.14 -25.52
C LYS A 109 8.13 18.25 -24.87
N ILE A 110 7.63 17.24 -25.59
CA ILE A 110 6.69 16.24 -25.02
C ILE A 110 7.33 15.52 -23.84
N PHE A 111 8.59 15.09 -23.98
CA PHE A 111 9.30 14.40 -22.93
C PHE A 111 9.40 15.25 -21.66
N VAL A 112 9.80 16.52 -21.77
CA VAL A 112 9.87 17.44 -20.62
C VAL A 112 8.49 17.69 -19.99
N LEU A 113 7.44 17.85 -20.80
CA LEU A 113 6.07 17.96 -20.28
C LEU A 113 5.63 16.69 -19.53
N SER A 114 5.99 15.51 -20.04
CA SER A 114 5.68 14.23 -19.38
C SER A 114 6.37 14.10 -18.02
N LEU A 115 7.64 14.54 -17.92
CA LEU A 115 8.37 14.56 -16.65
C LEU A 115 7.77 15.54 -15.65
N ALA A 116 7.38 16.74 -16.10
CA ALA A 116 6.72 17.72 -15.25
C ALA A 116 5.38 17.20 -14.72
N PHE A 117 4.58 16.55 -15.58
CA PHE A 117 3.32 15.91 -15.20
C PHE A 117 3.56 14.76 -14.21
N LEU A 118 4.57 13.93 -14.43
CA LEU A 118 4.93 12.83 -13.53
C LEU A 118 5.36 13.35 -12.15
N ALA A 119 6.18 14.39 -12.10
CA ALA A 119 6.61 15.02 -10.85
C ALA A 119 5.43 15.59 -10.05
N LEU A 120 4.49 16.26 -10.72
CA LEU A 120 3.28 16.78 -10.10
C LEU A 120 2.39 15.64 -9.58
N SER A 121 2.16 14.63 -10.42
CA SER A 121 1.27 13.50 -10.12
C SER A 121 1.78 12.68 -8.95
N THR A 122 3.08 12.36 -8.93
CA THR A 122 3.71 11.58 -7.84
C THR A 122 3.63 12.31 -6.49
N PHE A 123 3.82 13.64 -6.47
CA PHE A 123 3.66 14.43 -5.24
C PHE A 123 2.23 14.34 -4.68
N TYR A 124 1.21 14.62 -5.49
CA TYR A 124 -0.18 14.57 -5.02
C TYR A 124 -0.63 13.16 -4.69
N LEU A 125 -0.17 12.15 -5.44
CA LEU A 125 -0.46 10.76 -5.16
C LEU A 125 0.15 10.32 -3.82
N TRP A 126 1.38 10.74 -3.51
CA TRP A 126 2.02 10.47 -2.22
C TRP A 126 1.21 11.09 -1.06
N VAL A 127 0.81 12.36 -1.18
CA VAL A 127 -0.04 13.02 -0.15
C VAL A 127 -1.39 12.30 -0.03
N PHE A 128 -1.99 11.93 -1.16
CA PHE A 128 -3.25 11.21 -1.22
C PHE A 128 -3.18 9.88 -0.47
N VAL A 129 -2.27 8.98 -0.85
CA VAL A 129 -2.11 7.64 -0.24
C VAL A 129 -1.85 7.76 1.26
N ARG A 130 -0.93 8.66 1.66
CA ARG A 130 -0.61 8.89 3.07
C ARG A 130 -1.82 9.39 3.87
N THR A 131 -2.69 10.18 3.24
CA THR A 131 -3.92 10.68 3.87
C THR A 131 -4.95 9.57 4.00
N VAL A 132 -5.16 8.77 2.94
CA VAL A 132 -6.06 7.60 2.96
C VAL A 132 -5.67 6.67 4.10
N GLU A 133 -4.39 6.34 4.22
CA GLU A 133 -3.86 5.50 5.30
C GLU A 133 -4.21 6.05 6.68
N LYS A 134 -3.84 7.30 6.97
CA LYS A 134 -4.02 7.88 8.30
C LYS A 134 -5.49 8.11 8.68
N THR A 135 -6.34 8.41 7.71
CA THR A 135 -7.72 8.86 7.97
C THR A 135 -8.76 7.78 7.73
N CYS A 136 -8.59 6.97 6.69
CA CYS A 136 -9.60 6.02 6.23
C CYS A 136 -9.31 4.58 6.67
N MET A 137 -8.03 4.22 6.83
CA MET A 137 -7.63 2.85 7.22
C MET A 137 -7.51 2.65 8.73
N HIS A 138 -7.48 3.73 9.53
CA HIS A 138 -7.44 3.61 10.99
C HIS A 138 -8.84 3.46 11.59
N ARG A 139 -9.08 2.32 12.25
CA ARG A 139 -10.37 1.97 12.84
C ARG A 139 -10.23 1.54 14.30
N LEU A 140 -11.16 2.00 15.14
CA LEU A 140 -11.30 1.54 16.52
C LEU A 140 -12.18 0.29 16.56
N VAL A 141 -11.61 -0.82 17.01
CA VAL A 141 -12.30 -2.11 17.13
C VAL A 141 -12.24 -2.63 18.56
N GLU A 142 -13.24 -3.43 18.93
CA GLU A 142 -13.22 -4.15 20.21
C GLU A 142 -12.26 -5.35 20.13
N PRO A 143 -11.60 -5.74 21.23
CA PRO A 143 -10.66 -6.87 21.22
C PRO A 143 -11.27 -8.19 20.73
N SER A 144 -12.57 -8.39 20.94
CA SER A 144 -13.32 -9.55 20.44
C SER A 144 -13.47 -9.60 18.91
N LYS A 145 -13.28 -8.47 18.22
CA LYS A 145 -13.34 -8.36 16.75
C LYS A 145 -11.96 -8.42 16.09
N LEU A 146 -10.90 -8.53 16.89
CA LEU A 146 -9.55 -8.67 16.37
C LEU A 146 -9.36 -10.04 15.75
N THR A 147 -8.63 -10.06 14.64
CA THR A 147 -8.22 -11.26 13.95
C THR A 147 -6.70 -11.41 13.99
N GLU A 148 -6.21 -12.65 13.89
CA GLU A 148 -4.78 -12.90 13.89
C GLU A 148 -4.12 -12.22 12.69
N GLY A 149 -3.08 -11.44 12.95
CA GLY A 149 -2.39 -10.65 11.94
C GLY A 149 -2.88 -9.21 11.79
N ASP A 150 -3.91 -8.77 12.54
CA ASP A 150 -4.30 -7.36 12.56
C ASP A 150 -3.13 -6.46 13.00
N TRP A 151 -2.94 -5.34 12.29
CA TRP A 151 -1.86 -4.39 12.57
C TRP A 151 -2.31 -3.35 13.60
N ILE A 152 -1.69 -3.36 14.79
CA ILE A 152 -1.96 -2.42 15.86
C ILE A 152 -1.24 -1.09 15.62
N VAL A 153 -1.96 0.04 15.65
CA VAL A 153 -1.42 1.37 15.32
C VAL A 153 -0.70 2.03 16.51
N LYS A 154 -1.05 1.65 17.74
CA LYS A 154 -0.50 2.25 18.97
C LYS A 154 -0.17 1.18 20.00
N ASP A 155 0.92 1.38 20.73
CA ASP A 155 1.29 0.49 21.82
C ASP A 155 0.17 0.39 22.87
N VAL A 156 -0.18 -0.84 23.22
CA VAL A 156 -1.15 -1.17 24.26
C VAL A 156 -0.38 -1.67 25.47
N HIS A 157 -0.34 -0.85 26.52
CA HIS A 157 0.26 -1.19 27.81
C HIS A 157 -0.83 -1.35 28.85
N VAL A 158 -0.71 -2.38 29.68
CA VAL A 158 -1.59 -2.60 30.83
C VAL A 158 -0.70 -2.80 32.06
N TRP A 159 -0.86 -1.93 33.05
CA TRP A 159 -0.03 -1.89 34.26
C TRP A 159 1.48 -1.83 33.97
N GLY A 160 1.87 -0.98 33.03
CA GLY A 160 3.27 -0.83 32.62
C GLY A 160 3.82 -1.98 31.77
N LYS A 161 3.09 -3.09 31.61
CA LYS A 161 3.49 -4.21 30.76
C LYS A 161 3.03 -4.01 29.32
N TYR A 162 3.96 -4.10 28.38
CA TYR A 162 3.67 -4.14 26.95
C TYR A 162 2.86 -5.39 26.61
N ILE A 163 1.74 -5.21 25.90
CA ILE A 163 0.91 -6.31 25.42
C ILE A 163 1.08 -6.52 23.92
N THR A 164 0.89 -5.45 23.15
CA THR A 164 1.03 -5.44 21.69
C THR A 164 1.18 -4.02 21.15
N GLY A 165 1.67 -3.86 19.94
CA GLY A 165 1.84 -2.56 19.30
C GLY A 165 2.38 -2.66 17.87
N PRO A 166 2.79 -1.53 17.26
CA PRO A 166 3.24 -1.47 15.87
C PRO A 166 4.55 -2.22 15.60
N LYS A 167 5.28 -2.60 16.65
CA LYS A 167 6.52 -3.37 16.57
C LYS A 167 6.24 -4.85 16.29
N ASP A 168 5.03 -5.32 16.57
CA ASP A 168 4.61 -6.69 16.27
C ASP A 168 4.25 -6.79 14.78
N LEU A 169 4.62 -7.89 14.12
CA LEU A 169 4.27 -8.20 12.71
C LEU A 169 2.78 -8.60 12.54
N GLY A 170 1.91 -8.03 13.38
CA GLY A 170 0.52 -8.41 13.55
C GLY A 170 0.25 -9.08 14.90
N ILE A 171 -0.98 -8.96 15.38
CA ILE A 171 -1.38 -9.51 16.67
C ILE A 171 -1.56 -11.04 16.62
N SER A 172 -1.01 -11.74 17.62
CA SER A 172 -1.15 -13.20 17.77
C SER A 172 -2.44 -13.61 18.50
N LYS A 173 -2.89 -14.87 18.31
CA LYS A 173 -4.06 -15.41 19.02
C LYS A 173 -3.96 -15.31 20.55
N SER A 174 -2.77 -15.50 21.11
CA SER A 174 -2.55 -15.42 22.56
C SER A 174 -2.69 -13.98 23.07
N GLN A 175 -2.20 -12.99 22.32
CA GLN A 175 -2.39 -11.57 22.61
C GLN A 175 -3.87 -11.17 22.51
N ILE A 176 -4.60 -11.64 21.49
CA ILE A 176 -6.05 -11.38 21.34
C ILE A 176 -6.82 -11.90 22.56
N ARG A 177 -6.56 -13.15 22.99
CA ARG A 177 -7.21 -13.72 24.19
C ARG A 177 -6.97 -12.85 25.42
N LYS A 178 -5.71 -12.46 25.65
CA LYS A 178 -5.34 -11.59 26.78
C LYS A 178 -6.01 -10.22 26.72
N LEU A 179 -6.09 -9.61 25.54
CA LEU A 179 -6.78 -8.31 25.36
C LEU A 179 -8.28 -8.44 25.56
N THR A 180 -8.87 -9.58 25.19
CA THR A 180 -10.30 -9.87 25.41
C THR A 180 -10.60 -10.01 26.90
N GLU A 181 -9.80 -10.79 27.65
CA GLU A 181 -9.95 -10.89 29.11
C GLU A 181 -9.79 -9.53 29.81
N LEU A 182 -8.88 -8.68 29.33
CA LEU A 182 -8.66 -7.34 29.88
C LEU A 182 -9.77 -6.37 29.52
N TYR A 183 -10.42 -6.57 28.38
CA TYR A 183 -11.59 -5.82 27.95
C TYR A 183 -12.81 -6.16 28.80
N GLU A 184 -13.06 -7.44 29.06
CA GLU A 184 -14.12 -7.92 29.96
C GLU A 184 -13.94 -7.38 31.39
N LYS A 185 -12.69 -7.25 31.84
CA LYS A 185 -12.33 -6.63 33.13
C LYS A 185 -12.38 -5.09 33.11
N GLY A 186 -12.80 -4.46 32.01
CA GLY A 186 -12.90 -3.00 31.84
C GLY A 186 -11.56 -2.25 31.79
N LYS A 187 -10.43 -2.95 31.67
CA LYS A 187 -9.07 -2.39 31.73
C LYS A 187 -8.57 -1.91 30.37
N VAL A 188 -9.13 -2.47 29.29
CA VAL A 188 -8.82 -2.10 27.91
C VAL A 188 -10.12 -1.69 27.24
N LYS A 189 -10.09 -0.62 26.43
CA LYS A 189 -11.24 -0.18 25.63
C LYS A 189 -11.10 -0.69 24.19
N LYS A 190 -11.49 0.13 23.22
CA LYS A 190 -11.26 -0.14 21.81
C LYS A 190 -9.79 0.05 21.46
N ILE A 191 -9.30 -0.79 20.57
CA ILE A 191 -7.94 -0.79 20.07
C ILE A 191 -7.95 -0.20 18.66
N LEU A 192 -6.94 0.63 18.37
CA LEU A 192 -6.79 1.26 17.06
C LEU A 192 -6.00 0.31 16.15
N ILE A 193 -6.66 -0.19 15.12
CA ILE A 193 -6.04 -1.03 14.09
C ILE A 193 -5.92 -0.29 12.76
N LYS A 194 -5.00 -0.74 11.92
CA LYS A 194 -4.88 -0.34 10.52
C LYS A 194 -5.51 -1.42 9.64
N GLU A 195 -6.72 -1.15 9.16
CA GLU A 195 -7.46 -2.01 8.24
C GLU A 195 -6.86 -1.87 6.84
N GLY A 196 -6.28 -2.96 6.33
CA GLY A 196 -5.59 -3.02 5.03
C GLY A 196 -6.53 -2.94 3.82
N ILE A 197 -5.94 -2.84 2.64
CA ILE A 197 -6.64 -3.10 1.38
C ILE A 197 -6.67 -4.62 1.18
N PRO A 198 -7.82 -5.26 0.92
CA PRO A 198 -7.86 -6.70 0.69
C PRO A 198 -7.27 -7.01 -0.69
N PHE A 199 -6.02 -7.48 -0.77
CA PHE A 199 -5.31 -7.70 -2.04
C PHE A 199 -5.61 -9.05 -2.70
N VAL A 200 -6.23 -10.00 -1.99
CA VAL A 200 -6.62 -11.32 -2.54
C VAL A 200 -7.38 -11.24 -3.88
N PRO A 201 -8.39 -10.35 -4.09
CA PRO A 201 -9.05 -10.21 -5.38
C PRO A 201 -8.10 -9.74 -6.50
N SER A 202 -7.13 -8.88 -6.18
CA SER A 202 -6.14 -8.42 -7.16
C SER A 202 -5.21 -9.54 -7.60
N PHE A 203 -4.82 -10.44 -6.68
CA PHE A 203 -4.03 -11.62 -7.01
C PHE A 203 -4.80 -12.59 -7.89
N LEU A 204 -6.10 -12.78 -7.65
CA LEU A 204 -6.94 -13.61 -8.51
C LEU A 204 -7.04 -13.04 -9.93
N ILE A 205 -7.28 -11.73 -10.07
CA ILE A 205 -7.34 -11.06 -11.37
C ILE A 205 -6.00 -11.20 -12.10
N ALA A 206 -4.88 -10.96 -11.40
CA ALA A 206 -3.55 -11.11 -11.97
C ALA A 206 -3.26 -12.55 -12.42
N PHE A 207 -3.70 -13.55 -11.64
CA PHE A 207 -3.57 -14.95 -12.03
C PHE A 207 -4.35 -15.25 -13.30
N VAL A 208 -5.60 -14.80 -13.41
CA VAL A 208 -6.44 -15.00 -14.61
C VAL A 208 -5.83 -14.30 -15.83
N ILE A 209 -5.33 -13.07 -15.68
CA ILE A 209 -4.64 -12.35 -16.78
C ILE A 209 -3.39 -13.12 -17.21
N THR A 210 -2.61 -13.60 -16.26
CA THR A 210 -1.39 -14.37 -16.56
C THR A 210 -1.71 -15.67 -17.27
N TRP A 211 -2.78 -16.35 -16.86
CA TRP A 211 -3.25 -17.58 -17.49
C TRP A 211 -3.76 -17.37 -18.92
N THR A 212 -4.45 -16.25 -19.18
CA THR A 212 -5.10 -15.99 -20.47
C THR A 212 -4.21 -15.27 -21.48
N PHE A 213 -3.41 -14.31 -21.02
CA PHE A 213 -2.61 -13.42 -21.87
C PHE A 213 -1.10 -13.54 -21.62
N GLY A 214 -0.68 -14.36 -20.66
CA GLY A 214 0.73 -14.43 -20.24
C GLY A 214 1.18 -13.11 -19.61
N ASN A 215 2.36 -12.64 -20.00
CA ASN A 215 2.85 -11.32 -19.60
C ASN A 215 2.59 -10.29 -20.71
N PRO A 216 1.51 -9.50 -20.66
CA PRO A 216 1.20 -8.51 -21.68
C PRO A 216 2.27 -7.40 -21.79
N LEU A 217 3.11 -7.19 -20.76
CA LEU A 217 4.24 -6.26 -20.86
C LEU A 217 5.38 -6.79 -21.72
N ILE A 218 5.49 -8.12 -21.92
CA ILE A 218 6.43 -8.70 -22.90
C ILE A 218 5.94 -8.44 -24.33
N LEU A 219 4.63 -8.27 -24.56
CA LEU A 219 4.09 -7.94 -25.89
C LEU A 219 4.31 -6.48 -26.29
N LEU A 220 4.65 -5.61 -25.34
CA LEU A 220 4.91 -4.18 -25.56
C LEU A 220 6.40 -3.85 -25.78
N VAL A 221 7.29 -4.82 -25.61
CA VAL A 221 8.75 -4.71 -25.80
C VAL A 221 9.16 -5.59 -26.98
#